data_AF-A0A950CBY9-F1
#
_entry.id   AF-A0A950CBY9-F1
#
_cell.length_a   1.000
_cell.length_b   1.000
_cell.length_c   1.000
_cell.angle_alpha   90.00
_cell.angle_beta   90.00
_cell.angle_gamma   90.00
#
_symmetry.space_group_name_H-M   'P 1'
#
loop_
_entity.id
_entity.type
_entity.pdbx_description
1 polymer ?
#
loop_
_entity_poly.entity_id
_entity_poly.type
_entity_poly.pdbx_seq_one_letter_code
_entity_poly.pdbx_strand_id
1 'polypeptide(L)'
;MSRGAAMEDTALKLGLLMEAAQAQQALAASALDRLREHTAGLDAIVREEIRATILEELQSLGADSQRAAAGLRSLRRVADLRIALWSTAILSLSALVPIGVVRWLSPSRSEIAALGARRDELAFNIARLTQEGGRLELRHCGSAQRLCIRVDRAAPSYGERSDFLVVKGY
;
A
#
# COMPACT_ATOMS: atom_id res chain seq x y z
N MET A 1 77.78 84.01 31.87
CA MET A 1 77.74 83.30 30.57
C MET A 1 77.45 81.79 30.71
N SER A 2 76.54 81.35 31.60
CA SER A 2 76.31 79.90 31.86
C SER A 2 74.97 79.36 31.33
N ARG A 3 74.10 80.21 30.76
CA ARG A 3 72.71 79.84 30.39
C ARG A 3 72.56 79.32 28.94
N GLY A 4 73.52 79.61 28.06
CA GLY A 4 73.50 79.17 26.65
C GLY A 4 73.85 77.68 26.47
N ALA A 5 74.87 77.19 27.18
CA ALA A 5 75.35 75.81 27.05
C ALA A 5 74.33 74.75 27.52
N ALA A 6 73.47 75.07 28.50
CA ALA A 6 72.43 74.17 28.98
C ALA A 6 71.27 73.99 27.98
N MET A 7 70.98 75.02 27.17
CA MET A 7 69.90 74.99 26.18
C MET A 7 70.28 74.20 24.92
N GLU A 8 71.57 74.19 24.58
CA GLU A 8 72.13 73.42 23.47
C GLU A 8 72.21 71.92 23.78
N ASP A 9 72.59 71.53 25.00
CA ASP A 9 72.57 70.13 25.47
C ASP A 9 71.15 69.55 25.50
N THR A 10 70.16 70.37 25.86
CA THR A 10 68.75 69.95 25.87
C THR A 10 68.18 69.79 24.48
N ALA A 11 68.52 70.67 23.53
CA ALA A 11 68.13 70.53 22.12
C ALA A 11 68.76 69.27 21.48
N LEU A 12 70.04 68.98 21.76
CA LEU A 12 70.72 67.79 21.25
C LEU A 12 70.11 66.50 21.81
N LYS A 13 69.81 66.45 23.12
CA LYS A 13 69.08 65.33 23.73
C LYS A 13 67.69 65.15 23.15
N LEU A 14 66.96 66.24 22.88
CA LEU A 14 65.65 66.17 22.25
C LEU A 14 65.74 65.59 20.83
N GLY A 15 66.74 66.00 20.05
CA GLY A 15 67.01 65.45 18.72
C GLY A 15 67.32 63.96 18.75
N LEU A 16 68.18 63.53 19.67
CA LEU A 16 68.52 62.11 19.86
C LEU A 16 67.30 61.28 20.31
N LEU A 17 66.45 61.80 21.18
CA LEU A 17 65.23 61.12 21.62
C LEU A 17 64.19 61.04 20.49
N MET A 18 64.08 62.08 19.66
CA MET A 18 63.18 62.10 18.51
C MET A 18 63.64 61.11 17.43
N GLU A 19 64.95 61.04 17.16
CA GLU A 19 65.53 60.08 16.23
C GLU A 19 65.39 58.64 16.74
N ALA A 20 65.63 58.40 18.03
CA ALA A 20 65.39 57.10 18.65
C ALA A 20 63.90 56.71 18.61
N ALA A 21 62.98 57.64 18.87
CA ALA A 21 61.54 57.40 18.76
C ALA A 21 61.13 57.08 17.31
N GLN A 22 61.67 57.80 16.33
CA GLN A 22 61.39 57.57 14.91
C GLN A 22 61.96 56.23 14.43
N ALA A 23 63.15 55.84 14.90
CA ALA A 23 63.73 54.53 14.63
C ALA A 23 62.88 53.39 15.23
N GLN A 24 62.41 53.55 16.47
CA GLN A 24 61.51 52.58 17.11
C GLN A 24 60.18 52.46 16.38
N GLN A 25 59.62 53.57 15.91
CA GLN A 25 58.37 53.58 15.15
C GLN A 25 58.52 52.93 13.77
N ALA A 26 59.65 53.13 13.08
CA ALA A 26 59.94 52.46 11.82
C ALA A 26 60.11 50.93 11.99
N LEU A 27 60.77 50.50 13.06
CA LEU A 27 60.89 49.07 13.40
C LEU A 27 59.53 48.46 13.73
N ALA A 28 58.70 49.15 14.51
CA ALA A 28 57.35 48.71 14.82
C ALA A 28 56.47 48.60 13.56
N ALA A 29 56.56 49.58 12.65
CA ALA A 29 55.82 49.55 11.38
C ALA A 29 56.24 48.37 10.50
N SER A 30 57.55 48.14 10.34
CA SER A 30 58.05 47.01 9.55
C SER A 30 57.70 45.64 10.14
N ALA A 31 57.67 45.51 11.47
CA ALA A 31 57.24 44.30 12.15
C ALA A 31 55.73 44.04 11.97
N LEU A 32 54.90 45.09 12.04
CA LEU A 32 53.46 45.00 11.78
C LEU A 32 53.15 44.60 10.34
N ASP A 33 53.90 45.13 9.37
CA ASP A 33 53.70 44.75 7.96
C ASP A 33 54.09 43.30 7.70
N ARG A 34 55.19 42.79 8.29
CA ARG A 34 55.54 41.36 8.21
C ARG A 34 54.47 40.47 8.85
N LEU A 35 53.91 40.87 9.99
CA LEU A 35 52.83 40.12 10.64
C LEU A 35 51.55 40.11 9.79
N ARG A 36 51.22 41.24 9.14
CA ARG A 36 50.10 41.30 8.19
C ARG A 36 50.31 40.39 6.99
N GLU A 37 51.51 40.36 6.43
CA GLU A 37 51.82 39.49 5.30
C GLU A 37 51.74 38.01 5.70
N HIS A 38 52.29 37.63 6.86
CA HIS A 38 52.18 36.28 7.38
C HIS A 38 50.72 35.88 7.67
N THR A 39 49.93 36.75 8.30
CA THR A 39 48.50 36.47 8.57
C THR A 39 47.68 36.36 7.29
N ALA A 40 47.95 37.19 6.28
CA ALA A 40 47.30 37.09 4.98
C ALA A 40 47.69 35.80 4.24
N GLY A 41 48.96 35.39 4.31
CA GLY A 41 49.42 34.11 3.74
C GLY A 41 48.78 32.90 4.43
N LEU A 42 48.67 32.92 5.76
CA LEU A 42 47.99 31.89 6.53
C LEU A 42 46.48 31.82 6.19
N ASP A 43 45.78 32.95 6.06
CA ASP A 43 44.37 32.95 5.66
C ASP A 43 44.17 32.33 4.26
N ALA A 44 45.05 32.64 3.32
CA ALA A 44 45.00 32.08 1.98
C ALA A 44 45.22 30.55 1.98
N ILE A 45 46.22 30.07 2.71
CA ILE A 45 46.52 28.63 2.82
C ILE A 45 45.37 27.89 3.52
N VAL A 46 44.88 28.42 4.65
CA VAL A 46 43.77 27.80 5.39
C VAL A 46 42.50 27.76 4.54
N ARG A 47 42.20 28.82 3.78
CA ARG A 47 41.05 28.84 2.87
C ARG A 47 41.16 27.79 1.78
N GLU A 48 42.34 27.62 1.20
CA GLU A 48 42.55 26.62 0.14
C GLU A 48 42.47 25.20 0.69
N GLU A 49 43.11 24.94 1.84
CA GLU A 49 43.08 23.62 2.49
C GLU A 49 41.66 23.26 2.94
N ILE A 50 40.94 24.18 3.60
CA ILE A 50 39.54 23.97 4.00
C ILE A 50 38.68 23.70 2.77
N ARG A 51 38.87 24.45 1.68
CA ARG A 51 38.10 24.26 0.46
C ARG A 51 38.39 22.91 -0.18
N ALA A 52 39.66 22.51 -0.25
CA ALA A 52 40.08 21.22 -0.78
C ALA A 52 39.50 20.06 0.05
N THR A 53 39.69 20.08 1.37
CA THR A 53 39.19 19.03 2.27
C THR A 53 37.67 18.94 2.24
N ILE A 54 36.95 20.07 2.27
CA ILE A 54 35.48 20.06 2.20
C ILE A 54 35.01 19.49 0.85
N LEU A 55 35.65 19.87 -0.26
CA LEU A 55 35.29 19.34 -1.57
C LEU A 55 35.58 17.85 -1.69
N GLU A 56 36.69 17.38 -1.15
CA GLU A 56 37.06 15.96 -1.14
C GLU A 56 36.08 15.13 -0.30
N GLU A 57 35.76 15.58 0.91
CA GLU A 57 34.81 14.90 1.80
C GLU A 57 33.37 14.94 1.24
N LEU A 58 32.95 16.04 0.60
CA LEU A 58 31.64 16.08 -0.05
C LEU A 58 31.58 15.17 -1.28
N GLN A 59 32.68 15.02 -2.02
CA GLN A 59 32.76 14.10 -3.15
C GLN A 59 32.77 12.64 -2.69
N SER A 60 33.51 12.33 -1.62
CA SER A 60 33.55 10.98 -1.04
C SER A 60 32.17 10.57 -0.52
N LEU A 61 31.52 11.46 0.24
CA LEU A 61 30.17 11.26 0.76
C LEU A 61 29.12 11.19 -0.36
N GLY A 62 29.30 11.98 -1.42
CA GLY A 62 28.52 11.92 -2.64
C GLY A 62 28.63 10.56 -3.33
N ALA A 63 29.85 10.04 -3.48
CA ALA A 63 30.08 8.72 -4.07
C ALA A 63 29.47 7.60 -3.22
N ASP A 64 29.60 7.66 -1.90
CA ASP A 64 29.04 6.68 -0.99
C ASP A 64 27.50 6.70 -0.99
N SER A 65 26.88 7.89 -1.01
CA SER A 65 25.44 8.04 -1.13
C SER A 65 24.90 7.48 -2.46
N GLN A 66 25.63 7.67 -3.56
CA GLN A 66 25.27 7.11 -4.86
C GLN A 66 25.36 5.58 -4.87
N ARG A 67 26.40 5.00 -4.25
CA ARG A 67 26.53 3.54 -4.11
C ARG A 67 25.41 2.96 -3.25
N ALA A 68 25.07 3.60 -2.12
CA ALA A 68 23.95 3.19 -1.28
C ALA A 68 22.62 3.26 -2.03
N ALA A 69 22.38 4.34 -2.78
CA ALA A 69 21.19 4.49 -3.61
C ALA A 69 21.12 3.43 -4.72
N ALA A 70 22.25 3.07 -5.35
CA ALA A 70 22.31 2.02 -6.35
C ALA A 70 21.98 0.64 -5.75
N GLY A 71 22.51 0.34 -4.56
CA GLY A 71 22.19 -0.88 -3.80
C GLY A 71 20.71 -0.97 -3.41
N LEU A 72 20.12 0.13 -2.94
CA LEU A 72 18.68 0.17 -2.64
C LEU A 72 17.82 -0.02 -3.89
N ARG A 73 18.22 0.54 -5.04
CA ARG A 73 17.49 0.37 -6.31
C ARG A 73 17.55 -1.05 -6.85
N SER A 74 18.64 -1.79 -6.62
CA SER A 74 18.71 -3.20 -7.03
C SER A 74 17.84 -4.08 -6.12
N LEU A 75 17.90 -3.86 -4.81
CA LEU A 75 17.05 -4.56 -3.84
C LEU A 75 15.57 -4.27 -4.08
N ARG A 76 15.20 -3.01 -4.33
CA ARG A 76 13.83 -2.62 -4.64
C ARG A 76 13.30 -3.33 -5.88
N ARG A 77 14.09 -3.43 -6.95
CA ARG A 77 13.67 -4.15 -8.17
C ARG A 77 13.39 -5.64 -7.89
N VAL A 78 14.22 -6.29 -7.08
CA VAL A 78 13.99 -7.69 -6.70
C VAL A 78 12.76 -7.83 -5.81
N ALA A 79 12.56 -6.91 -4.87
CA ALA A 79 11.37 -6.88 -4.02
C ALA A 79 10.09 -6.67 -4.84
N ASP A 80 10.09 -5.68 -5.74
CA ASP A 80 8.96 -5.37 -6.61
C ASP A 80 8.63 -6.56 -7.53
N LEU A 81 9.64 -7.24 -8.09
CA LEU A 81 9.43 -8.45 -8.89
C LEU A 81 8.85 -9.60 -8.07
N ARG A 82 9.33 -9.82 -6.84
CA ARG A 82 8.78 -10.83 -5.94
C ARG A 82 7.33 -10.52 -5.56
N ILE A 83 7.02 -9.26 -5.26
CA ILE A 83 5.66 -8.81 -4.94
C ILE A 83 4.74 -8.97 -6.16
N ALA A 84 5.21 -8.61 -7.36
CA ALA A 84 4.47 -8.82 -8.60
C ALA A 84 4.22 -10.31 -8.87
N LEU A 85 5.23 -11.17 -8.66
CA LEU A 85 5.09 -12.61 -8.81
C LEU A 85 4.09 -13.20 -7.81
N TRP A 86 4.19 -12.83 -6.53
CA TRP A 86 3.27 -13.31 -5.50
C TRP A 86 1.85 -12.79 -5.70
N SER A 87 1.67 -11.53 -6.07
CA SER A 87 0.36 -10.96 -6.35
C SER A 87 -0.31 -11.62 -7.56
N THR A 88 0.44 -11.87 -8.63
CA THR A 88 -0.07 -12.61 -9.80
C THR A 88 -0.40 -14.07 -9.47
N ALA A 89 0.41 -14.73 -8.64
CA ALA A 89 0.13 -16.10 -8.17
C ALA A 89 -1.13 -16.17 -7.28
N ILE A 90 -1.34 -15.20 -6.38
CA ILE A 90 -2.54 -15.13 -5.54
C ILE A 90 -3.78 -14.86 -6.40
N LEU A 91 -3.67 -13.94 -7.37
CA LEU A 91 -4.78 -13.60 -8.27
C LEU A 91 -5.16 -14.77 -9.18
N SER A 92 -4.18 -15.51 -9.69
CA SER A 92 -4.45 -16.69 -10.52
C SER A 92 -5.09 -17.81 -9.68
N LEU A 93 -4.59 -18.05 -8.47
CA LEU A 93 -5.16 -19.03 -7.56
C LEU A 93 -6.59 -18.66 -7.15
N SER A 94 -6.86 -17.40 -6.84
CA SER A 94 -8.19 -16.94 -6.44
C SER A 94 -9.22 -17.06 -7.56
N ALA A 95 -8.81 -17.00 -8.83
CA ALA A 95 -9.68 -17.25 -9.97
C ALA A 95 -9.84 -18.75 -10.28
N LEU A 96 -8.76 -19.54 -10.19
CA LEU A 96 -8.77 -20.96 -10.52
C LEU A 96 -9.60 -21.81 -9.55
N VAL A 97 -9.53 -21.50 -8.25
CA VAL A 97 -10.26 -22.24 -7.20
C VAL A 97 -11.78 -22.24 -7.43
N PRO A 98 -12.48 -21.09 -7.57
CA PRO A 98 -13.92 -21.10 -7.79
C PRO A 98 -14.31 -21.74 -9.13
N ILE A 99 -13.49 -21.59 -10.18
CA ILE A 99 -13.74 -22.27 -11.47
C ILE A 99 -13.67 -23.78 -11.30
N GLY A 100 -12.65 -24.28 -10.59
CA GLY A 100 -12.50 -25.70 -10.26
C GLY A 100 -13.69 -26.23 -9.48
N VAL A 101 -14.14 -25.49 -8.45
CA VAL A 101 -15.31 -25.86 -7.63
C VAL A 101 -16.57 -25.91 -8.48
N VAL A 102 -16.83 -24.91 -9.33
CA VAL A 102 -18.01 -24.91 -10.22
C VAL A 102 -17.96 -26.09 -11.19
N ARG A 103 -16.79 -26.39 -11.76
CA ARG A 103 -16.64 -27.56 -12.64
C ARG A 103 -16.83 -28.89 -11.91
N TRP A 104 -16.40 -28.98 -10.66
CA TRP A 104 -16.55 -30.19 -9.85
C TRP A 104 -17.98 -30.40 -9.36
N LEU A 105 -18.67 -29.31 -8.98
CA LEU A 105 -20.04 -29.36 -8.50
C LEU A 105 -21.08 -29.39 -9.62
N SER A 106 -20.72 -28.95 -10.83
CA SER A 106 -21.64 -28.96 -11.98
C SER A 106 -22.03 -30.40 -12.31
N PRO A 107 -23.33 -30.75 -12.21
CA PRO A 107 -23.80 -32.08 -12.61
C PRO A 107 -23.48 -32.33 -14.08
N SER A 108 -23.24 -33.60 -14.42
CA SER A 108 -23.00 -34.02 -15.78
C SER A 108 -24.25 -33.75 -16.65
N ARG A 109 -24.06 -33.51 -17.96
CA ARG A 109 -25.19 -33.26 -18.89
C ARG A 109 -26.21 -34.40 -18.89
N SER A 110 -25.76 -35.63 -18.67
CA SER A 110 -26.60 -36.82 -18.55
C SER A 110 -27.45 -36.81 -17.28
N GLU A 111 -26.91 -36.38 -16.14
CA GLU A 111 -27.69 -36.25 -14.90
C GLU A 111 -28.74 -35.16 -15.02
N ILE A 112 -28.40 -34.03 -15.64
CA ILE A 112 -29.37 -32.95 -15.91
C ILE A 112 -30.50 -33.45 -16.82
N ALA A 113 -30.16 -34.19 -17.89
CA ALA A 113 -31.15 -34.77 -18.79
C ALA A 113 -32.03 -35.82 -18.09
N ALA A 114 -31.44 -36.67 -17.25
CA ALA A 114 -32.18 -37.66 -16.47
C ALA A 114 -33.12 -37.01 -15.44
N LEU A 115 -32.67 -35.94 -14.77
CA LEU A 115 -33.51 -35.16 -13.86
C LEU A 115 -34.63 -34.44 -14.60
N GLY A 116 -34.36 -33.92 -15.81
CA GLY A 116 -35.37 -33.34 -16.70
C GLY A 116 -36.44 -34.37 -17.09
N ALA A 117 -36.02 -35.55 -17.55
CA ALA A 117 -36.93 -36.63 -17.91
C ALA A 117 -37.80 -37.08 -16.72
N ARG A 118 -37.20 -37.23 -15.52
CA ARG A 118 -37.94 -37.55 -14.29
C ARG A 118 -38.95 -36.48 -13.92
N ARG A 119 -38.58 -35.20 -14.04
CA ARG A 119 -39.50 -34.08 -13.79
C ARG A 119 -40.68 -34.13 -14.74
N ASP A 120 -40.43 -34.37 -16.02
CA ASP A 120 -41.47 -34.38 -17.06
C ASP A 120 -42.40 -35.59 -16.89
N GLU A 121 -41.86 -36.75 -16.53
CA GLU A 121 -42.64 -37.94 -16.16
C GLU A 121 -43.54 -37.65 -14.94
N LEU A 122 -43.00 -37.03 -13.89
CA LEU A 122 -43.77 -36.69 -12.70
C LEU A 122 -44.87 -35.68 -13.00
N ALA A 123 -44.56 -34.66 -13.81
CA ALA A 123 -45.52 -33.65 -14.25
C ALA A 123 -46.65 -34.28 -15.08
N PHE A 124 -46.32 -35.20 -15.98
CA PHE A 124 -47.31 -35.96 -16.76
C PHE A 124 -48.22 -36.80 -15.86
N ASN A 125 -47.65 -37.54 -14.92
CA ASN A 125 -48.42 -38.37 -13.99
C ASN A 125 -49.34 -37.51 -13.09
N ILE A 126 -48.87 -36.36 -12.61
CA ILE A 126 -49.69 -35.42 -11.84
C ILE A 126 -50.81 -34.83 -12.68
N ALA A 127 -50.54 -34.47 -13.94
CA ALA A 127 -51.55 -33.94 -14.86
C ALA A 127 -52.62 -34.99 -15.16
N ARG A 128 -52.21 -36.24 -15.39
CA ARG A 128 -53.13 -37.37 -15.60
C ARG A 128 -53.98 -37.63 -14.35
N LEU A 129 -53.36 -37.71 -13.17
CA LEU A 129 -54.09 -37.84 -11.90
C LEU A 129 -55.05 -36.68 -11.70
N THR A 130 -54.65 -35.46 -12.04
CA THR A 130 -55.54 -34.29 -11.96
C THR A 130 -56.74 -34.43 -12.90
N GLN A 131 -56.55 -34.90 -14.13
CA GLN A 131 -57.63 -35.15 -15.09
C GLN A 131 -58.56 -36.29 -14.68
N GLU A 132 -58.02 -37.33 -14.04
CA GLU A 132 -58.78 -38.48 -13.53
C GLU A 132 -59.42 -38.20 -12.15
N GLY A 133 -59.49 -36.94 -11.70
CA GLY A 133 -60.15 -36.54 -10.44
C GLY A 133 -59.31 -36.69 -9.17
N GLY A 134 -58.00 -36.91 -9.31
CA GLY A 134 -57.03 -37.14 -8.23
C GLY A 134 -56.64 -35.90 -7.40
N ARG A 135 -57.25 -34.73 -7.64
CA ARG A 135 -57.14 -33.55 -6.75
C ARG A 135 -58.03 -33.68 -5.51
N LEU A 136 -57.94 -34.83 -4.85
CA LEU A 136 -58.66 -35.14 -3.64
C LEU A 136 -58.06 -34.36 -2.47
N GLU A 137 -58.79 -33.37 -1.95
CA GLU A 137 -58.43 -32.75 -0.67
C GLU A 137 -58.74 -33.72 0.48
N LEU A 138 -57.77 -34.56 0.80
CA LEU A 138 -57.81 -35.47 1.95
C LEU A 138 -57.57 -34.68 3.23
N ARG A 139 -58.55 -34.65 4.13
CA ARG A 139 -58.43 -34.04 5.46
C ARG A 139 -58.89 -35.01 6.52
N HIS A 140 -58.30 -34.97 7.70
CA HIS A 140 -58.81 -35.72 8.83
C HIS A 140 -60.02 -34.98 9.43
N CYS A 141 -61.12 -35.69 9.70
CA CYS A 141 -62.33 -35.11 10.28
C CYS A 141 -62.87 -35.94 11.46
N GLY A 142 -63.62 -35.25 12.32
CA GLY A 142 -64.23 -35.83 13.52
C GLY A 142 -63.23 -36.04 14.67
N SER A 143 -63.76 -36.35 15.86
CA SER A 143 -62.98 -36.65 17.07
C SER A 143 -62.10 -37.90 16.92
N ALA A 144 -62.45 -38.80 16.00
CA ALA A 144 -61.73 -40.04 15.71
C ALA A 144 -60.66 -39.92 14.60
N GLN A 145 -60.36 -38.70 14.12
CA GLN A 145 -59.37 -38.42 13.06
C GLN A 145 -59.44 -39.36 11.85
N ARG A 146 -60.63 -39.55 11.29
CA ARG A 146 -60.78 -40.38 10.08
C ARG A 146 -60.45 -39.55 8.83
N LEU A 147 -59.83 -40.18 7.83
CA LEU A 147 -59.56 -39.55 6.55
C LEU A 147 -60.89 -39.26 5.83
N CYS A 148 -61.09 -38.03 5.39
CA CYS A 148 -62.32 -37.55 4.77
C CYS A 148 -61.99 -36.74 3.52
N ILE A 149 -62.94 -36.76 2.58
CA ILE A 149 -62.89 -36.04 1.31
C ILE A 149 -64.13 -35.15 1.20
N ARG A 150 -64.01 -34.02 0.48
CA ARG A 150 -65.17 -33.20 0.16
C ARG A 150 -65.88 -33.76 -1.06
N VAL A 151 -67.19 -33.98 -0.95
CA VAL A 151 -68.07 -34.39 -2.06
C VAL A 151 -68.91 -33.21 -2.53
N ASP A 152 -69.23 -33.18 -3.82
CA ASP A 152 -70.20 -32.25 -4.39
C ASP A 152 -71.61 -32.76 -4.16
N ARG A 153 -72.39 -32.03 -3.36
CA ARG A 153 -73.77 -32.37 -3.03
C ARG A 153 -74.76 -31.95 -4.11
N ALA A 154 -74.34 -31.15 -5.08
CA ALA A 154 -75.16 -30.77 -6.24
C ALA A 154 -75.05 -31.78 -7.39
N ALA A 155 -74.04 -32.66 -7.37
CA ALA A 155 -73.86 -33.71 -8.36
C ALA A 155 -74.78 -34.92 -8.07
N PRO A 156 -75.17 -35.69 -9.12
CA PRO A 156 -75.95 -36.91 -8.94
C PRO A 156 -75.18 -37.97 -8.14
N SER A 157 -75.91 -38.79 -7.38
CA SER A 157 -75.37 -40.03 -6.81
C SER A 157 -75.44 -41.16 -7.82
N TYR A 158 -74.44 -42.04 -7.82
CA TYR A 158 -74.31 -43.16 -8.75
C TYR A 158 -74.33 -44.51 -8.00
N GLY A 159 -74.68 -45.59 -8.71
CA GLY A 159 -74.78 -46.95 -8.17
C GLY A 159 -76.20 -47.35 -7.75
N GLU A 160 -76.48 -48.66 -7.68
CA GLU A 160 -77.82 -49.22 -7.42
C GLU A 160 -78.46 -48.74 -6.10
N ARG A 161 -77.64 -48.34 -5.13
CA ARG A 161 -78.10 -47.81 -3.84
C ARG A 161 -77.67 -46.36 -3.57
N SER A 162 -77.22 -45.63 -4.61
CA SER A 162 -76.63 -44.29 -4.46
C SER A 162 -75.37 -44.26 -3.59
N ASP A 163 -74.55 -45.31 -3.67
CA ASP A 163 -73.36 -45.48 -2.84
C ASP A 163 -72.16 -44.63 -3.31
N PHE A 164 -72.17 -44.14 -4.55
CA PHE A 164 -71.08 -43.36 -5.13
C PHE A 164 -71.45 -41.88 -5.24
N LEU A 165 -70.59 -41.02 -4.68
CA LEU A 165 -70.75 -39.56 -4.68
C LEU A 165 -69.56 -38.91 -5.41
N VAL A 166 -69.83 -37.85 -6.17
CA VAL A 166 -68.77 -37.13 -6.90
C VAL A 166 -67.97 -36.28 -5.91
N VAL A 167 -66.65 -36.40 -5.97
CA VAL A 167 -65.71 -35.64 -5.15
C VAL A 167 -65.71 -34.19 -5.63
N LYS A 168 -65.79 -33.20 -4.75
CA LYS A 168 -65.75 -31.78 -5.09
C LYS A 168 -64.38 -31.39 -5.68
N GLY A 169 -64.36 -30.81 -6.89
CA GLY A 169 -63.13 -30.42 -7.61
C GLY A 169 -62.71 -31.35 -8.76
N TYR A 170 -63.61 -32.27 -9.13
CA TYR A 170 -63.61 -33.06 -10.36
C TYR A 170 -63.55 -32.22 -11.64
#